data_AF-A0A7C3DQ61-F1
#
_entry.id   AF-A0A7C3DQ61-F1
#
_cell.length_a   1.000
_cell.length_b   1.000
_cell.length_c   1.000
_cell.angle_alpha   90.00
_cell.angle_beta   90.00
_cell.angle_gamma   90.00
#
_symmetry.space_group_name_H-M   'P 1'
#
loop_
_entity.id
_entity.type
_entity.pdbx_description
1 polymer ?
#
loop_
_entity_poly.entity_id
_entity_poly.type
_entity_poly.pdbx_seq_one_letter_code
_entity_poly.pdbx_strand_id
1 'polypeptide(L)'
;MSPPSGFLGIYGQCNLNRVGSNTYPYMYFVVVYSKDIHLKEKIEKVLGSSDKITREYSETADAEVLIVRQATSRTSGYYTRPKDIIRLLDYTLNIFDKYLQ
;
A
#
# COMPACT_ATOMS: atom_id res chain seq x y z
N MET A 1 20.73 -2.44 -12.19
CA MET A 1 20.23 -1.05 -12.13
C MET A 1 20.16 -0.65 -10.69
N SER A 2 20.52 0.61 -10.39
CA SER A 2 20.31 1.18 -9.05
C SER A 2 18.83 1.49 -8.86
N PRO A 3 18.29 1.41 -7.63
CA PRO A 3 16.94 1.86 -7.37
C PRO A 3 16.75 3.36 -7.69
N PRO A 4 15.51 3.82 -7.93
CA PRO A 4 15.22 5.23 -8.16
C PRO A 4 15.72 6.10 -7.00
N SER A 5 16.10 7.34 -7.31
CA SER A 5 16.57 8.28 -6.27
C SER A 5 15.53 8.44 -5.15
N GLY A 6 15.99 8.38 -3.91
CA GLY A 6 15.16 8.49 -2.72
C GLY A 6 14.31 7.26 -2.41
N PHE A 7 14.32 6.19 -3.21
CA PHE A 7 13.55 4.98 -2.90
C PHE A 7 14.12 4.27 -1.67
N LEU A 8 13.29 4.08 -0.65
CA LEU A 8 13.67 3.44 0.62
C LEU A 8 13.13 2.02 0.76
N GLY A 9 12.24 1.58 -0.15
CA GLY A 9 11.75 0.21 -0.19
C GLY A 9 10.23 0.09 -0.26
N ILE A 10 9.78 -1.16 -0.41
CA ILE A 10 8.38 -1.57 -0.24
C ILE A 10 8.31 -2.43 1.02
N TYR A 11 7.47 -2.03 1.97
CA TYR A 11 7.29 -2.69 3.25
C TYR A 11 5.89 -3.29 3.33
N GLY A 12 5.78 -4.49 3.91
CA GLY A 12 4.50 -5.10 4.23
C GLY A 12 4.19 -4.94 5.72
N GLN A 13 3.00 -4.43 6.04
CA GLN A 13 2.51 -4.36 7.42
C GLN A 13 1.33 -5.31 7.62
N CYS A 14 1.44 -6.15 8.65
CA CYS A 14 0.41 -7.10 9.06
C CYS A 14 -0.11 -6.74 10.44
N ASN A 15 -1.36 -6.30 10.52
CA ASN A 15 -2.08 -6.13 11.79
C ASN A 15 -2.93 -7.38 12.07
N LEU A 16 -3.00 -7.84 13.31
CA LEU A 16 -3.87 -8.97 13.68
C LEU A 16 -5.19 -8.46 14.23
N ASN A 17 -6.28 -8.78 13.54
CA ASN A 17 -7.63 -8.39 13.93
C ASN A 17 -8.41 -9.59 14.45
N ARG A 18 -9.15 -9.38 15.53
CA ARG A 18 -10.00 -10.41 16.13
C ARG A 18 -11.44 -10.21 15.64
N VAL A 19 -11.99 -11.24 14.99
CA VAL A 19 -13.37 -11.25 14.50
C VAL A 19 -14.07 -12.47 15.09
N GLY A 20 -14.89 -12.25 16.11
CA GLY A 20 -15.44 -13.32 16.94
C GLY A 20 -14.34 -14.07 17.69
N SER A 21 -14.30 -15.39 17.54
CA SER A 21 -13.27 -16.28 18.12
C SER A 21 -12.02 -16.45 17.26
N ASN A 22 -12.01 -15.91 16.04
CA ASN A 22 -10.93 -16.10 15.08
C ASN A 22 -10.02 -14.86 15.00
N THR A 23 -8.73 -15.09 14.78
CA THR A 23 -7.74 -14.05 14.46
C THR A 23 -7.47 -14.07 12.97
N TYR A 24 -7.50 -12.90 12.34
CA TYR A 24 -7.22 -12.75 10.93
C TYR A 24 -6.16 -11.67 10.70
N PRO A 25 -5.27 -11.85 9.71
CA PRO A 25 -4.36 -10.80 9.30
C PRO A 25 -5.11 -9.71 8.52
N TYR A 26 -4.74 -8.47 8.75
CA TYR A 26 -5.02 -7.33 7.88
C TYR A 26 -3.68 -6.82 7.35
N MET A 27 -3.41 -7.19 6.10
CA MET A 27 -2.15 -6.92 5.42
C MET A 27 -2.31 -5.75 4.44
N TYR A 28 -1.30 -4.89 4.41
CA TYR A 28 -1.16 -3.84 3.40
C TYR A 28 0.31 -3.58 3.10
N PHE A 29 0.59 -2.90 1.99
CA PHE A 29 1.93 -2.56 1.54
C PHE A 29 2.13 -1.05 1.53
N VAL A 30 3.37 -0.62 1.81
CA VAL A 30 3.78 0.78 1.86
C VAL A 30 5.01 0.94 0.97
N VAL A 31 4.90 1.74 -0.08
CA VAL A 31 6.05 2.18 -0.88
C VAL A 31 6.60 3.44 -0.24
N VAL A 32 7.89 3.45 0.10
CA VAL A 32 8.51 4.52 0.87
C VAL A 32 9.60 5.19 0.05
N TYR A 33 9.54 6.52 -0.01
CA TYR A 33 10.59 7.37 -0.51
C TYR A 33 11.07 8.32 0.60
N SER A 34 12.31 8.78 0.52
CA SER A 34 12.78 9.92 1.30
C SER A 34 11.95 11.17 0.98
N LYS A 35 11.98 12.16 1.86
CA LYS A 35 11.38 13.46 1.60
C LYS A 35 11.93 14.14 0.33
N ASP A 36 11.14 15.10 -0.17
CA ASP A 36 11.44 15.99 -1.29
C ASP A 36 11.52 15.29 -2.66
N ILE A 37 10.85 14.14 -2.78
CA ILE A 37 10.75 13.38 -4.05
C ILE A 37 9.49 13.75 -4.84
N HIS A 38 8.57 14.53 -4.24
CA HIS A 38 7.30 14.93 -4.86
C HIS A 38 6.46 13.72 -5.28
N LEU A 39 6.47 12.67 -4.47
CA LEU A 39 5.81 11.38 -4.75
C LEU A 39 4.33 11.55 -5.07
N LYS A 40 3.62 12.44 -4.35
CA LYS A 40 2.20 12.71 -4.57
C LYS A 40 1.88 13.07 -6.03
N GLU A 41 2.74 13.87 -6.67
CA GLU A 41 2.58 14.31 -8.06
C GLU A 41 2.78 13.12 -9.03
N LYS A 42 3.71 12.22 -8.73
CA LYS A 42 3.98 11.01 -9.53
C LYS A 42 2.82 10.01 -9.50
N ILE A 43 2.10 9.93 -8.37
CA ILE A 43 1.06 8.93 -8.14
C ILE A 43 -0.37 9.47 -8.19
N GLU A 44 -0.56 10.77 -8.45
CA GLU A 44 -1.88 11.41 -8.37
C GLU A 44 -2.96 10.62 -9.15
N LYS A 45 -2.61 10.17 -10.37
CA LYS A 45 -3.49 9.40 -11.26
C LYS A 45 -3.89 8.03 -10.72
N VAL A 46 -3.14 7.49 -9.75
CA VAL A 46 -3.43 6.20 -9.13
C VAL A 46 -3.99 6.34 -7.72
N LEU A 47 -4.10 7.54 -7.14
CA LEU A 47 -4.71 7.72 -5.82
C LEU A 47 -6.22 7.42 -5.82
N GLY A 48 -6.77 7.17 -4.63
CA GLY A 48 -8.19 6.94 -4.41
C GLY A 48 -8.55 5.47 -4.18
N SER A 49 -9.84 5.15 -4.26
CA SER A 49 -10.36 3.81 -4.02
C SER A 49 -10.99 3.21 -5.27
N SER A 50 -10.81 1.90 -5.43
CA SER A 50 -11.55 1.03 -6.36
C SER A 50 -12.25 -0.04 -5.53
N ASP A 51 -13.16 -0.82 -6.12
CA ASP A 51 -13.95 -1.84 -5.42
C ASP A 51 -13.16 -2.80 -4.51
N LYS A 52 -11.85 -2.95 -4.72
CA LYS A 52 -11.00 -3.90 -3.98
C LYS A 52 -9.75 -3.29 -3.36
N ILE A 53 -9.28 -2.12 -3.83
CA ILE A 53 -7.99 -1.55 -3.41
C ILE A 53 -8.11 -0.04 -3.22
N THR A 54 -7.65 0.41 -2.06
CA THR A 54 -7.46 1.81 -1.67
C THR A 54 -5.97 2.16 -1.74
N ARG A 55 -5.68 3.32 -2.35
CA ARG A 55 -4.33 3.86 -2.51
C ARG A 55 -4.30 5.26 -1.91
N GLU A 56 -3.46 5.44 -0.90
CA GLU A 56 -3.40 6.65 -0.10
C GLU A 56 -1.99 7.21 -0.10
N TYR A 57 -1.89 8.53 -0.22
CA TYR A 57 -0.65 9.24 0.01
C TYR A 57 -0.58 9.66 1.48
N SER A 58 0.60 9.54 2.08
CA SER A 58 0.90 10.12 3.38
C SER A 58 2.35 10.60 3.39
N GLU A 59 2.72 11.36 4.40
CA GLU A 59 4.07 11.85 4.60
C GLU A 59 4.38 12.05 6.08
N THR A 60 5.65 11.95 6.40
CA THR A 60 6.24 12.26 7.71
C THR A 60 7.30 13.34 7.54
N ALA A 61 8.02 13.69 8.60
CA ALA A 61 9.15 14.62 8.50
C ALA A 61 10.27 14.11 7.58
N ASP A 62 10.42 12.79 7.44
CA ASP A 62 11.58 12.18 6.77
C ASP A 62 11.22 11.38 5.51
N ALA A 63 9.93 11.08 5.29
CA ALA A 63 9.49 10.21 4.21
C ALA A 63 8.17 10.62 3.57
N GLU A 64 8.03 10.26 2.29
CA GLU A 64 6.81 10.30 1.50
C GLU A 64 6.39 8.86 1.19
N VAL A 65 5.11 8.54 1.40
CA VAL A 65 4.65 7.15 1.30
C VAL A 65 3.38 6.99 0.48
N LEU A 66 3.34 5.90 -0.29
CA LEU A 66 2.13 5.36 -0.90
C LEU A 66 1.70 4.11 -0.13
N ILE A 67 0.50 4.15 0.44
CA ILE A 67 -0.12 3.03 1.14
C ILE A 67 -1.09 2.34 0.19
N VAL A 68 -0.91 1.05 -0.02
CA VAL A 68 -1.77 0.20 -0.84
C VAL A 68 -2.44 -0.85 0.05
N ARG A 69 -3.75 -0.72 0.23
CA ARG A 69 -4.53 -1.59 1.13
C ARG A 69 -5.82 -2.07 0.48
N GLN A 70 -6.35 -3.17 1.00
CA GLN A 70 -7.68 -3.64 0.60
C GLN A 70 -8.73 -2.59 0.93
N ALA A 71 -9.64 -2.33 0.00
CA ALA A 71 -10.83 -1.53 0.28
C ALA A 71 -11.74 -2.29 1.25
N THR A 72 -12.02 -1.70 2.41
CA THR A 72 -12.88 -2.30 3.43
C THR A 72 -14.28 -1.72 3.35
N SER A 73 -15.31 -2.55 3.42
CA SER A 73 -16.69 -2.11 3.63
C SER A 73 -17.11 -2.45 5.07
N ARG A 74 -18.24 -1.88 5.53
CA ARG A 74 -18.87 -2.26 6.81
C ARG A 74 -19.16 -3.77 6.93
N THR A 75 -19.18 -4.52 5.83
CA THR A 75 -19.57 -5.94 5.78
C THR A 75 -18.43 -6.91 5.52
N SER A 76 -17.31 -6.50 4.90
CA SER A 76 -16.22 -7.42 4.53
C SER A 76 -15.22 -7.72 5.65
N GLY A 77 -15.30 -6.99 6.77
CA GLY A 77 -14.39 -7.13 7.91
C GLY A 77 -12.97 -6.65 7.61
N TYR A 78 -12.22 -6.30 8.66
CA TYR A 78 -10.82 -5.88 8.54
C TYR A 78 -9.92 -7.11 8.45
N TYR A 79 -10.05 -7.93 7.41
CA TYR A 79 -9.10 -9.01 7.16
C TYR A 79 -8.76 -9.17 5.68
N THR A 80 -7.57 -9.71 5.43
CA THR A 80 -6.99 -9.92 4.11
C THR A 80 -6.76 -11.42 3.91
N ARG A 81 -7.47 -12.03 2.96
CA ARG A 81 -7.26 -13.45 2.63
C ARG A 81 -5.91 -13.64 1.93
N PRO A 82 -5.28 -14.83 1.97
CA PRO A 82 -4.01 -15.08 1.29
C PRO A 82 -3.98 -14.65 -0.19
N LYS A 83 -5.05 -14.94 -0.94
CA LYS A 83 -5.18 -14.49 -2.35
C LYS A 83 -5.22 -12.96 -2.51
N ASP A 84 -5.79 -12.26 -1.53
CA ASP A 84 -5.88 -10.80 -1.56
C ASP A 84 -4.53 -10.18 -1.16
N ILE A 85 -3.75 -10.84 -0.30
CA ILE A 85 -2.36 -10.45 0.02
C ILE A 85 -1.50 -10.47 -1.26
N ILE A 86 -1.53 -11.59 -1.99
CA ILE A 86 -0.78 -11.74 -3.25
C ILE A 86 -1.21 -10.66 -4.24
N ARG A 87 -2.52 -10.46 -4.40
CA ARG A 87 -3.07 -9.40 -5.26
C ARG A 87 -2.59 -8.00 -4.87
N LEU A 88 -2.50 -7.69 -3.58
CA LEU A 88 -2.01 -6.40 -3.10
C LEU A 88 -0.53 -6.21 -3.40
N LEU A 89 0.28 -7.26 -3.24
CA LEU A 89 1.71 -7.24 -3.58
C LEU A 89 1.90 -7.00 -5.08
N ASP A 90 1.25 -7.81 -5.92
CA ASP A 90 1.32 -7.69 -7.38
C ASP A 90 0.89 -6.29 -7.83
N TYR A 91 -0.20 -5.77 -7.27
CA TYR A 91 -0.69 -4.44 -7.60
C TYR A 91 0.31 -3.34 -7.18
N THR A 92 0.96 -3.50 -6.02
CA THR A 92 1.96 -2.55 -5.54
C THR A 92 3.19 -2.53 -6.45
N LEU A 93 3.68 -3.70 -6.86
CA LEU A 93 4.80 -3.83 -7.79
C LEU A 93 4.47 -3.22 -9.16
N ASN A 94 3.25 -3.45 -9.68
CA ASN A 94 2.81 -2.85 -10.94
C ASN A 94 2.74 -1.31 -10.88
N ILE A 95 2.34 -0.72 -9.74
CA ILE A 95 2.40 0.74 -9.58
C ILE A 95 3.85 1.20 -9.58
N PHE A 96 4.72 0.51 -8.85
CA PHE A 96 6.13 0.85 -8.77
C PHE A 96 6.77 0.88 -10.16
N ASP A 97 6.62 -0.20 -10.93
CA ASP A 97 7.21 -0.32 -12.26
C ASP A 97 6.68 0.69 -13.27
N LYS A 98 5.40 1.06 -13.15
CA LYS A 98 4.74 1.94 -14.14
C LYS A 98 4.89 3.43 -13.84
N TYR A 99 5.02 3.82 -12.58
CA TYR A 99 4.92 5.22 -12.15
C TYR A 99 6.07 5.72 -11.28
N LEU A 100 6.86 4.82 -10.67
CA LEU A 100 7.80 5.18 -9.61
C LEU A 100 9.25 4.81 -9.91
N GLN A 101 9.52 4.09 -11.01
CA GLN A 101 10.88 3.92 -11.53
C GLN A 101 11.49 5.21 -12.08
#